data_AF-A0A1A6HH21-F1
#
_entry.id   AF-A0A1A6HH21-F1
#
_cell.length_a   1.000
_cell.length_b   1.000
_cell.length_c   1.000
_cell.angle_alpha   90.00
_cell.angle_beta   90.00
_cell.angle_gamma   90.00
#
_symmetry.space_group_name_H-M   'P 1'
#
loop_
_entity.id
_entity.type
_entity.pdbx_description
1 polymer ?
#
loop_
_entity_poly.entity_id
_entity_poly.type
_entity_poly.pdbx_seq_one_letter_code
_entity_poly.pdbx_strand_id
1 'polypeptide(L)'
;MGQLIAKLMRIFGSQEHKVIIVGLDNAGKTTILYQFNVEEIVLQKTHFLMWDLGGQEALRSTWDTYYSNAEFVILVIDSTDRKRLLTTREELYKMLAHEVSPLNLGRPAV
;
A
#
# COMPACT_ATOMS: atom_id res chain seq x y z
N MET A 1 -16.72 15.77 -7.29
CA MET A 1 -15.53 15.07 -6.76
C MET A 1 -15.78 13.60 -6.44
N GLY A 2 -16.98 13.17 -6.05
CA GLY A 2 -17.25 11.76 -5.68
C GLY A 2 -17.32 10.71 -6.80
N GLN A 3 -17.25 11.07 -8.09
CA GLN A 3 -17.38 10.06 -9.17
C GLN A 3 -16.13 9.17 -9.35
N LEU A 4 -14.95 9.67 -9.00
CA LEU A 4 -13.72 8.90 -9.07
C LEU A 4 -13.64 7.87 -7.93
N ILE A 5 -14.01 8.29 -6.72
CA ILE A 5 -14.06 7.44 -5.53
C ILE A 5 -15.15 6.37 -5.71
N ALA A 6 -16.33 6.73 -6.21
CA ALA A 6 -17.39 5.75 -6.51
C ALA A 6 -16.97 4.70 -7.54
N LYS A 7 -16.17 5.07 -8.56
CA LYS A 7 -15.61 4.12 -9.52
C LYS A 7 -14.58 3.19 -8.86
N LEU A 8 -13.71 3.74 -8.02
CA LEU A 8 -12.72 2.99 -7.28
C LEU A 8 -13.39 1.99 -6.32
N MET A 9 -14.42 2.41 -5.58
CA MET A 9 -15.23 1.55 -4.72
C MET A 9 -15.87 0.38 -5.45
N ARG A 10 -16.28 0.58 -6.72
CA ARG A 10 -16.88 -0.50 -7.53
C ARG A 10 -15.90 -1.64 -7.84
N ILE A 11 -14.60 -1.38 -7.76
CA ILE A 11 -13.54 -2.39 -7.93
C ILE A 11 -13.39 -3.23 -6.66
N PHE A 12 -13.66 -2.66 -5.48
CA PHE A 12 -13.46 -3.28 -4.17
C PHE A 12 -14.61 -4.18 -3.67
N GLY A 13 -15.60 -4.49 -4.53
CA GLY A 13 -16.57 -5.58 -4.30
C GLY A 13 -17.20 -5.65 -2.91
N SER A 14 -17.51 -6.86 -2.45
CA SER A 14 -18.00 -7.14 -1.08
C SER A 14 -17.11 -8.14 -0.33
N GLN A 15 -15.89 -8.33 -0.85
CA GLN A 15 -14.89 -9.24 -0.30
C GLN A 15 -13.92 -8.46 0.61
N GLU A 16 -13.25 -9.20 1.50
CA GLU A 16 -12.19 -8.61 2.29
C GLU A 16 -10.97 -8.39 1.42
N HIS A 17 -10.53 -7.15 1.31
CA HIS A 17 -9.36 -6.77 0.52
C HIS A 17 -8.27 -6.23 1.44
N LYS A 18 -7.05 -6.74 1.28
CA LYS A 18 -5.87 -6.15 1.93
C LYS A 18 -5.20 -5.16 0.98
N VAL A 19 -5.33 -3.87 1.30
CA VAL A 19 -4.76 -2.76 0.51
C VAL A 19 -3.60 -2.15 1.28
N ILE A 20 -2.44 -2.03 0.64
CA ILE A 20 -1.28 -1.37 1.23
C ILE A 20 -1.08 -0.02 0.57
N ILE A 21 -0.97 1.03 1.38
CA ILE A 21 -0.61 2.38 0.95
C ILE A 21 0.85 2.63 1.31
N VAL A 22 1.71 2.81 0.31
CA VAL A 22 3.15 3.05 0.49
C VAL A 22 3.57 4.38 -0.12
N GLY A 23 4.64 4.96 0.39
CA GLY A 23 5.16 6.25 -0.07
C GLY A 23 6.16 6.82 0.92
N LEU A 24 6.96 7.80 0.51
CA LEU A 24 7.90 8.46 1.41
C LEU A 24 7.18 9.27 2.49
N ASP A 25 7.90 9.61 3.54
CA ASP A 25 7.42 10.54 4.56
C ASP A 25 6.93 11.84 3.91
N ASN A 26 5.85 12.39 4.46
CA ASN A 26 5.22 13.62 3.97
C ASN A 26 4.62 13.54 2.54
N ALA A 27 4.54 12.37 1.90
CA ALA A 27 3.97 12.22 0.55
C ALA A 27 2.44 12.41 0.48
N GLY A 28 1.74 12.47 1.62
CA GLY A 28 0.27 12.65 1.68
C GLY A 28 -0.55 11.38 1.94
N LYS A 29 0.08 10.27 2.32
CA LYS A 29 -0.60 8.99 2.62
C LYS A 29 -1.70 9.13 3.68
N THR A 30 -1.39 9.81 4.79
CA THR A 30 -2.34 10.04 5.89
C THR A 30 -3.53 10.86 5.44
N THR A 31 -3.33 11.87 4.57
CA THR A 31 -4.41 12.68 4.00
C THR A 31 -5.35 11.84 3.16
N ILE A 32 -4.81 10.94 2.34
CA ILE A 32 -5.60 10.00 1.53
C ILE A 32 -6.42 9.08 2.44
N LEU A 33 -5.81 8.52 3.50
CA LEU A 33 -6.54 7.70 4.47
C LEU A 33 -7.64 8.45 5.19
N TYR A 34 -7.42 9.71 5.59
CA TYR A 34 -8.47 10.51 6.22
C TYR A 34 -9.61 10.79 5.26
N GLN A 35 -9.34 11.05 3.98
CA GLN A 35 -10.39 11.25 2.98
C GLN A 35 -11.21 9.99 2.76
N PHE A 36 -10.57 8.82 2.67
CA PHE A 36 -11.27 7.54 2.67
C PHE A 36 -12.06 7.37 3.99
N ASN A 37 -11.45 7.44 5.17
CA ASN A 37 -12.17 7.20 6.42
C ASN A 37 -13.32 8.19 6.72
N VAL A 38 -13.23 9.44 6.26
CA VAL A 38 -14.27 10.48 6.47
C VAL A 38 -15.36 10.44 5.40
N GLU A 39 -15.03 10.18 4.13
CA GLU A 39 -16.04 10.05 3.07
C GLU A 39 -16.63 8.63 2.98
N GLU A 40 -15.98 7.63 3.58
CA GLU A 40 -16.17 6.19 3.37
C GLU A 40 -16.34 5.43 4.68
N ILE A 41 -17.32 5.83 5.50
CA ILE A 41 -17.82 5.04 6.65
C ILE A 41 -18.36 3.63 6.21
N VAL A 42 -18.22 3.24 4.94
CA VAL A 42 -18.85 2.06 4.32
C VAL A 42 -17.88 1.18 3.52
N LEU A 43 -16.58 1.15 3.83
CA LEU A 43 -15.77 -0.03 3.44
C LEU A 43 -15.98 -1.14 4.45
N GLN A 44 -17.19 -1.72 4.45
CA GLN A 44 -17.41 -2.97 5.16
C GLN A 44 -16.59 -4.05 4.44
N LYS A 45 -15.36 -4.29 4.93
CA LYS A 45 -14.42 -5.40 4.65
C LYS A 45 -13.05 -5.04 4.06
N THR A 46 -12.73 -3.79 3.72
CA THR A 46 -11.37 -3.49 3.20
C THR A 46 -10.43 -3.07 4.33
N HIS A 47 -9.30 -3.78 4.45
CA HIS A 47 -8.25 -3.51 5.42
C HIS A 47 -7.14 -2.68 4.76
N PHE A 48 -7.08 -1.39 5.10
CA PHE A 48 -6.01 -0.49 4.68
C PHE A 48 -4.84 -0.55 5.65
N LEU A 49 -3.64 -0.83 5.14
CA LEU A 49 -2.38 -0.74 5.86
C LEU A 49 -1.53 0.36 5.24
N MET A 50 -1.12 1.35 6.03
CA MET A 50 -0.26 2.43 5.56
C MET A 50 1.18 2.21 6.01
N TRP A 51 2.12 2.47 5.11
CA TRP A 51 3.55 2.31 5.33
C TRP A 51 4.40 3.46 4.80
N ASP A 52 5.43 3.85 5.56
CA ASP A 52 6.44 4.83 5.20
C ASP A 52 7.66 4.16 4.57
N LEU A 53 7.93 4.43 3.28
CA LEU A 53 9.09 3.87 2.56
C LEU A 53 10.44 4.50 2.95
N GLY A 54 10.44 5.64 3.66
CA GLY A 54 11.66 6.41 3.90
C GLY A 54 11.76 7.17 5.23
N GLY A 55 10.78 7.10 6.12
CA GLY A 55 10.75 7.90 7.36
C GLY A 55 11.33 7.21 8.61
N GLN A 56 11.25 5.87 8.69
CA GLN A 56 11.84 5.08 9.76
C GLN A 56 12.47 3.81 9.19
N GLU A 57 13.76 3.90 8.88
CA GLU A 57 14.60 2.77 8.45
C GLU A 57 14.60 1.58 9.43
N ALA A 58 14.33 1.87 10.71
CA ALA A 58 14.38 0.91 11.82
C ALA A 58 13.36 -0.24 11.72
N LEU A 59 12.35 -0.15 10.86
CA LEU A 59 11.29 -1.16 10.76
C LEU A 59 11.34 -1.97 9.44
N ARG A 60 12.42 -1.85 8.65
CA ARG A 60 12.59 -2.58 7.38
C ARG A 60 12.71 -4.10 7.53
N SER A 61 13.07 -4.61 8.69
CA SER A 61 13.29 -6.04 8.92
C SER A 61 12.02 -6.89 8.99
N THR A 62 10.83 -6.30 9.02
CA THR A 62 9.54 -7.01 9.13
C THR A 62 8.64 -6.82 7.91
N TRP A 63 9.12 -6.12 6.88
CA TRP A 63 8.38 -5.76 5.67
C TRP A 63 7.74 -6.96 4.96
N ASP A 64 8.44 -8.10 4.90
CA ASP A 64 7.96 -9.33 4.28
C ASP A 64 6.63 -9.82 4.88
N THR A 65 6.46 -9.69 6.21
CA THR A 65 5.24 -10.12 6.90
C THR A 65 4.07 -9.19 6.63
N TYR A 66 4.34 -7.90 6.39
CA TYR A 66 3.30 -6.91 6.15
C TYR A 66 2.84 -6.88 4.69
N TYR A 67 3.75 -7.08 3.74
CA TYR A 67 3.43 -7.16 2.30
C TYR A 67 2.75 -8.47 1.90
N SER A 68 3.01 -9.56 2.61
CA SER A 68 2.38 -10.86 2.36
C SER A 68 0.85 -10.75 2.29
N ASN A 69 0.25 -11.25 1.21
CA ASN A 69 -1.20 -11.25 0.95
C ASN A 69 -1.84 -9.89 0.65
N ALA A 70 -1.08 -8.85 0.32
CA ALA A 70 -1.66 -7.63 -0.22
C ALA A 70 -2.23 -7.90 -1.62
N GLU A 71 -3.48 -7.51 -1.86
CA GLU A 71 -4.10 -7.62 -3.19
C GLU A 71 -3.86 -6.37 -4.03
N PHE A 72 -3.71 -5.22 -3.36
CA PHE A 72 -3.50 -3.94 -4.00
C PHE A 72 -2.44 -3.12 -3.28
N VAL A 73 -1.61 -2.44 -4.07
CA VAL A 73 -0.66 -1.45 -3.57
C VAL A 73 -0.98 -0.08 -4.16
N ILE A 74 -1.16 0.91 -3.28
CA ILE A 74 -1.34 2.32 -3.62
C ILE A 74 -0.01 3.03 -3.32
N LEU A 75 0.72 3.39 -4.38
CA LEU A 75 1.95 4.19 -4.27
C LEU A 75 1.60 5.67 -4.28
N VAL A 76 1.94 6.36 -3.18
CA VAL A 76 1.74 7.79 -3.01
C VAL A 76 3.05 8.53 -3.28
N ILE A 77 3.01 9.41 -4.27
CA ILE A 77 4.15 10.19 -4.73
C ILE A 77 3.84 11.68 -4.55
N ASP A 78 4.69 12.39 -3.82
CA ASP A 78 4.66 13.84 -3.80
C ASP A 78 5.16 14.37 -5.16
N SER A 79 4.23 14.88 -5.98
CA SER A 79 4.54 15.44 -7.30
C SER A 79 5.46 16.66 -7.27
N THR A 80 5.58 17.33 -6.12
CA THR A 80 6.44 18.50 -5.93
C THR A 80 7.86 18.10 -5.53
N ASP A 81 8.04 16.91 -4.95
CA ASP A 81 9.33 16.42 -4.47
C ASP A 81 10.10 15.63 -5.52
N ARG A 82 10.63 16.36 -6.51
CA ARG A 82 11.42 15.76 -7.59
C ARG A 82 12.70 15.09 -7.12
N LYS A 83 13.28 15.56 -6.01
CA LYS A 83 14.57 15.06 -5.50
C LYS A 83 14.42 13.64 -4.98
N ARG A 84 13.30 13.34 -4.31
CA ARG A 84 13.06 12.04 -3.70
C ARG A 84 12.35 11.02 -4.61
N LEU A 85 12.02 11.39 -5.85
CA LEU A 85 11.45 10.44 -6.83
C LEU A 85 12.33 9.21 -7.06
N LEU A 86 13.66 9.37 -7.10
CA LEU A 86 14.59 8.26 -7.26
C LEU A 86 14.56 7.33 -6.06
N THR A 87 14.47 7.87 -4.84
CA THR A 87 14.31 7.09 -3.61
C THR A 87 13.00 6.31 -3.62
N THR A 88 11.88 6.96 -3.99
CA THR A 88 10.58 6.28 -4.14
C THR A 88 10.65 5.12 -5.12
N ARG A 89 11.34 5.33 -6.26
CA ARG A 89 11.57 4.29 -7.26
C ARG A 89 12.34 3.12 -6.65
N GLU A 90 13.49 3.37 -6.02
CA GLU A 90 14.33 2.33 -5.45
C GLU A 90 13.60 1.51 -4.39
N GLU A 91 12.84 2.15 -3.51
CA GLU A 91 12.02 1.48 -2.50
C GLU A 91 10.88 0.66 -3.13
N LEU A 92 10.24 1.16 -4.19
CA LEU A 92 9.25 0.39 -4.95
C LEU A 92 9.87 -0.89 -5.54
N TYR A 93 11.04 -0.78 -6.18
CA TYR A 93 11.72 -1.94 -6.75
C TYR A 93 12.14 -2.95 -5.68
N LYS A 94 12.60 -2.49 -4.52
CA LYS A 94 12.89 -3.38 -3.37
C LYS A 94 11.62 -4.14 -2.96
N MET A 95 10.51 -3.43 -2.73
CA MET A 95 9.24 -4.02 -2.35
C MET A 95 8.76 -5.09 -3.37
N LEU A 96 8.83 -4.78 -4.67
CA LEU A 96 8.44 -5.73 -5.72
C LEU A 96 9.37 -6.94 -5.82
N ALA A 97 10.66 -6.78 -5.51
CA ALA A 97 11.61 -7.90 -5.51
C ALA A 97 11.32 -8.91 -4.39
N HIS A 98 10.73 -8.46 -3.27
CA HIS A 98 10.36 -9.33 -2.14
C HIS A 98 9.19 -10.27 -2.46
N GLU A 99 8.33 -9.96 -3.43
CA GLU A 99 7.27 -10.89 -3.90
C GLU A 99 7.82 -12.09 -4.66
N VAL A 100 9.06 -12.01 -5.18
CA VAL A 100 9.67 -13.05 -6.06
C VAL A 100 10.55 -14.02 -5.28
N SER A 101 10.33 -14.20 -3.96
CA SER A 101 11.04 -15.27 -3.23
C SER A 101 10.43 -16.64 -3.60
N PRO A 102 11.17 -17.58 -4.21
CA PRO A 102 10.66 -18.87 -4.67
C PRO A 102 10.16 -19.80 -3.54
N LEU A 103 10.27 -19.40 -2.28
CA LEU A 103 9.96 -20.23 -1.12
C LEU A 103 8.45 -20.36 -0.83
N ASN A 104 7.58 -19.64 -1.55
CA ASN A 104 6.12 -19.79 -1.42
C ASN A 104 5.50 -20.77 -2.44
N LEU A 105 6.30 -21.37 -3.34
CA LEU A 105 5.87 -22.47 -4.20
C LEU A 105 6.25 -23.82 -3.56
N GLY A 106 5.39 -24.34 -2.68
CA GLY A 106 5.34 -25.78 -2.43
C GLY A 106 5.67 -26.26 -1.01
N ARG A 107 4.97 -25.77 0.01
CA ARG A 107 4.68 -26.67 1.15
C ARG A 107 3.34 -27.38 0.87
N PRO A 108 3.33 -28.72 0.67
CA PRO A 108 2.09 -29.46 0.70
C PRO A 108 1.50 -29.36 2.10
N ALA A 109 0.18 -29.21 2.18
CA ALA A 109 -0.55 -29.32 3.44
C ALA A 109 -0.27 -30.70 4.05
N VAL A 110 0.35 -30.70 5.23
CA VAL A 110 0.39 -31.84 6.15
C VAL A 110 -0.08 -31.35 7.49
#